data_AF-A0A163VUD3-F1
#
_entry.id   AF-A0A163VUD3-F1
#
_cell.length_a   1.000
_cell.length_b   1.000
_cell.length_c   1.000
_cell.angle_alpha   90.00
_cell.angle_beta   90.00
_cell.angle_gamma   90.00
#
_symmetry.space_group_name_H-M   'P 1'
#
loop_
_entity.id
_entity.type
_entity.pdbx_description
1 polymer ?
#
loop_
_entity_poly.entity_id
_entity_poly.type
_entity_poly.pdbx_seq_one_letter_code
_entity_poly.pdbx_strand_id
1 'polypeptide(L)'
;MVQEQMIKLNIFPYSLSFDKFVEFIGNVSDVKYLGISFGTLVAFYGLALIIHMIFSKKSDFVEDQSFLTPLISKYRNITKRIVTVVNGIALVNGLSHFFNVGWLVTVLWYPMWIALYSIKVFTEMYLIVISFFSISRCFVFFSLAKPSVELTQDCVKAGIRFVLGILVLKDLVLYVSLIIVSEAEKFEKIGTIFDYYCGIYLFCQLFLCVAGLSQLPIMCEKSIIELTHHEKQIYSQTFAIAILKLVLLFCLFVAGNFINYEIIISMFVTSDLFLVPSMVLIFEVFCRPKHVEFQEVEMTHQEA
;
A
#
# COMPACT_ATOMS: atom_id res chain seq x y z
N MET A 1 10.29 47.59 24.89
CA MET A 1 9.46 46.40 25.11
C MET A 1 9.79 45.46 23.96
N VAL A 2 10.50 44.37 24.26
CA VAL A 2 10.99 43.42 23.25
C VAL A 2 9.77 42.85 22.54
N GLN A 3 9.64 43.14 21.24
CA GLN A 3 8.64 42.52 20.38
C GLN A 3 8.78 41.01 20.55
N GLU A 4 7.77 40.38 21.15
CA GLU A 4 7.55 38.95 21.06
C GLU A 4 7.49 38.61 19.57
N GLN A 5 8.64 38.24 19.01
CA GLN A 5 8.67 37.45 17.80
C GLN A 5 8.03 36.13 18.17
N MET A 6 6.70 36.08 18.08
CA MET A 6 5.96 34.85 17.93
C MET A 6 6.67 34.09 16.82
N ILE A 7 7.44 33.08 17.22
CA ILE A 7 7.95 32.04 16.35
C ILE A 7 6.70 31.42 15.76
N LYS A 8 6.25 31.94 14.61
CA LYS A 8 5.33 31.26 13.73
C LYS A 8 6.10 30.02 13.29
N LEU A 9 5.98 28.96 14.10
CA LEU A 9 6.26 27.61 13.66
C LEU A 9 5.32 27.38 12.47
N ASN A 10 5.83 27.65 11.27
CA ASN A 10 5.25 27.20 10.02
C ASN A 10 5.35 25.67 10.06
N ILE A 11 4.30 25.05 10.60
CA ILE A 11 4.15 23.60 10.79
C ILE A 11 4.10 22.87 9.44
N PHE A 12 3.87 23.60 8.35
CA PHE A 12 4.11 23.14 6.99
C PHE A 12 5.33 23.85 6.43
N PRO A 13 6.26 23.16 5.73
CA PRO A 13 7.32 23.86 4.98
C PRO A 13 6.79 24.79 3.88
N TYR A 14 5.47 24.87 3.69
CA TYR A 14 4.79 25.85 2.85
C TYR A 14 3.68 26.50 3.66
N SER A 15 3.54 27.82 3.58
CA SER A 15 2.56 28.67 4.28
C SER A 15 1.09 28.44 3.86
N LEU A 16 0.67 27.19 3.72
CA LEU A 16 -0.70 26.78 3.56
C LEU A 16 -1.38 26.83 4.93
N SER A 17 -2.06 27.94 5.21
CA SER A 17 -3.06 27.97 6.28
C SER A 17 -4.09 26.86 6.04
N PHE A 18 -4.67 26.31 7.11
CA PHE A 18 -5.78 25.36 6.99
C PHE A 18 -6.88 25.91 6.07
N ASP A 19 -7.15 27.22 6.16
CA ASP A 19 -8.11 27.89 5.27
C ASP A 19 -7.70 27.84 3.79
N LYS A 20 -6.40 28.01 3.47
CA LYS A 20 -5.91 27.86 2.09
C LYS A 20 -5.93 26.41 1.64
N PHE A 21 -5.72 25.46 2.54
CA PHE A 21 -5.83 24.03 2.22
C PHE A 21 -7.29 23.63 1.96
N VAL A 22 -8.24 24.14 2.76
CA VAL A 22 -9.67 23.95 2.54
C VAL A 22 -10.10 24.67 1.25
N GLU A 23 -9.64 25.90 1.01
CA GLU A 23 -9.90 26.65 -0.23
C GLU A 23 -9.29 25.96 -1.46
N PHE A 24 -8.10 25.38 -1.32
CA PHE A 24 -7.44 24.56 -2.35
C PHE A 24 -8.21 23.26 -2.63
N ILE A 25 -8.63 22.53 -1.59
CA ILE A 25 -9.45 21.32 -1.73
C ILE A 25 -10.82 21.64 -2.34
N GLY A 26 -11.30 22.87 -2.19
CA GLY A 26 -12.53 23.36 -2.78
C GLY A 26 -13.70 23.34 -1.80
N ASN A 27 -14.91 23.11 -2.31
CA ASN A 27 -16.14 23.39 -1.55
C ASN A 27 -16.31 22.43 -0.35
N VAL A 28 -16.99 22.91 0.70
CA VAL A 28 -17.22 22.16 1.95
C VAL A 28 -17.95 20.82 1.72
N SER A 29 -18.75 20.72 0.65
CA SER A 29 -19.36 19.46 0.20
C SER A 29 -18.30 18.38 -0.04
N ASP A 30 -17.20 18.76 -0.66
CA ASP A 30 -16.23 17.83 -1.20
C ASP A 30 -15.32 17.30 -0.10
N VAL A 31 -15.06 18.13 0.92
CA VAL A 31 -14.41 17.73 2.17
C VAL A 31 -15.23 16.67 2.92
N LYS A 32 -16.56 16.80 2.95
CA LYS A 32 -17.42 15.79 3.58
C LYS A 32 -17.37 14.46 2.82
N TYR A 33 -17.40 14.49 1.50
CA TYR A 33 -17.22 13.29 0.68
C TYR A 33 -15.87 12.62 0.95
N LEU A 34 -14.80 13.42 1.00
CA LEU A 34 -13.46 12.93 1.35
C LEU A 34 -13.44 12.26 2.73
N GLY A 35 -14.09 12.86 3.74
CA GLY A 35 -14.22 12.28 5.08
C GLY A 35 -14.98 10.95 5.10
N ILE A 36 -16.10 10.84 4.36
CA ILE A 36 -16.89 9.60 4.28
C ILE A 36 -16.11 8.50 3.56
N SER A 37 -15.45 8.81 2.45
CA SER A 37 -14.61 7.87 1.72
C SER A 37 -13.45 7.36 2.59
N PHE A 38 -12.79 8.26 3.31
CA PHE A 38 -11.74 7.88 4.27
C PHE A 38 -12.27 7.03 5.42
N GLY A 39 -13.39 7.43 6.02
CA GLY A 39 -14.02 6.66 7.09
C GLY A 39 -14.36 5.23 6.64
N THR A 40 -14.84 5.07 5.41
CA THR A 40 -15.18 3.76 4.84
C THR A 40 -13.93 2.90 4.62
N LEU A 41 -12.85 3.47 4.08
CA LEU A 41 -11.58 2.76 3.89
C LEU A 41 -10.93 2.34 5.21
N VAL A 42 -10.96 3.21 6.22
CA VAL A 42 -10.46 2.90 7.55
C VAL A 42 -11.29 1.81 8.22
N ALA A 43 -12.62 1.89 8.14
CA ALA A 43 -13.51 0.86 8.67
C ALA A 43 -13.26 -0.50 7.98
N PHE A 44 -13.07 -0.50 6.66
CA PHE A 44 -12.74 -1.70 5.90
C PHE A 44 -11.42 -2.33 6.37
N TYR A 45 -10.38 -1.52 6.55
CA TYR A 45 -9.10 -1.99 7.09
C TYR A 45 -9.23 -2.53 8.52
N GLY A 46 -9.99 -1.84 9.38
CA GLY A 46 -10.29 -2.29 10.74
C GLY A 46 -10.98 -3.66 10.77
N LEU A 47 -11.97 -3.87 9.90
CA LEU A 47 -12.65 -5.17 9.76
C LEU A 47 -11.70 -6.25 9.26
N ALA A 48 -10.87 -5.97 8.25
CA ALA A 48 -9.87 -6.91 7.75
C ALA A 48 -8.87 -7.32 8.85
N LEU A 49 -8.46 -6.36 9.69
CA LEU A 49 -7.57 -6.61 10.83
C LEU A 49 -8.24 -7.47 11.90
N ILE A 50 -9.52 -7.20 12.23
CA ILE A 50 -10.29 -8.01 13.19
C ILE A 50 -10.43 -9.45 12.69
N ILE A 51 -10.82 -9.63 11.42
CA ILE A 51 -10.89 -10.96 10.78
C ILE A 51 -9.53 -11.66 10.88
N HIS A 52 -8.46 -10.98 10.47
CA HIS A 52 -7.12 -11.55 10.56
C HIS A 52 -6.76 -11.93 12.00
N MET A 53 -7.03 -11.10 13.01
CA MET A 53 -6.75 -11.42 14.42
C MET A 53 -7.54 -12.64 14.92
N ILE A 54 -8.83 -12.72 14.61
CA ILE A 54 -9.70 -13.83 15.02
C ILE A 54 -9.19 -15.14 14.45
N PHE A 55 -8.82 -15.16 13.17
CA PHE A 55 -8.36 -16.38 12.51
C PHE A 55 -6.85 -16.64 12.71
N SER A 56 -6.00 -15.63 12.98
CA SER A 56 -4.54 -15.76 13.13
C SER A 56 -4.09 -16.41 14.43
N LYS A 57 -4.90 -16.35 15.50
CA LYS A 57 -4.55 -16.93 16.82
C LYS A 57 -4.35 -18.46 16.82
N LYS A 58 -4.46 -19.13 15.67
CA LYS A 58 -4.48 -20.60 15.55
C LYS A 58 -3.37 -21.20 14.67
N SER A 59 -2.30 -20.47 14.33
CA SER A 59 -1.24 -21.05 13.49
C SER A 59 0.18 -20.62 13.88
N ASP A 60 0.89 -21.53 14.55
CA ASP A 60 2.35 -21.64 14.44
C ASP A 60 2.61 -22.40 13.14
N PHE A 61 2.97 -21.70 12.06
CA PHE A 61 3.29 -22.34 10.77
C PHE A 61 4.78 -22.20 10.50
N VAL A 62 5.40 -23.28 10.05
CA VAL A 62 6.74 -23.27 9.45
C VAL A 62 6.64 -22.52 8.12
N GLU A 63 7.43 -21.46 7.94
CA GLU A 63 7.44 -20.72 6.67
C GLU A 63 7.95 -21.61 5.54
N ASP A 64 7.05 -22.03 4.63
CA ASP A 64 7.48 -22.67 3.38
C ASP A 64 8.39 -21.73 2.59
N GLN A 65 9.55 -22.25 2.18
CA GLN A 65 10.59 -21.54 1.43
C GLN A 65 10.22 -21.40 -0.06
N SER A 66 9.14 -20.70 -0.39
CA SER A 66 8.90 -20.29 -1.78
C SER A 66 9.83 -19.14 -2.21
N PHE A 67 10.00 -18.94 -3.52
CA PHE A 67 10.74 -17.79 -4.06
C PHE A 67 10.11 -16.44 -3.70
N LEU A 68 8.82 -16.44 -3.32
CA LEU A 68 8.01 -15.26 -2.98
C LEU A 68 7.90 -15.01 -1.47
N THR A 69 8.27 -15.99 -0.65
CA THR A 69 8.41 -15.86 0.80
C THR A 69 9.18 -14.59 1.20
N PRO A 70 10.29 -14.18 0.56
CA PRO A 70 10.96 -12.92 0.92
C PRO A 70 10.10 -11.67 0.67
N LEU A 71 9.21 -11.64 -0.33
CA LEU A 71 8.36 -10.48 -0.59
C LEU A 71 7.26 -10.36 0.46
N ILE A 72 6.51 -11.45 0.68
CA ILE A 72 5.40 -11.48 1.65
C ILE A 72 5.93 -11.28 3.06
N SER A 73 6.99 -12.00 3.46
CA SER A 73 7.59 -11.85 4.79
C SER A 73 8.13 -10.44 5.03
N LYS A 74 8.78 -9.83 4.03
CA LYS A 74 9.30 -8.46 4.13
C LYS A 74 8.15 -7.46 4.21
N TYR A 75 7.13 -7.58 3.37
CA TYR A 75 5.94 -6.74 3.45
C TYR A 75 5.26 -6.89 4.82
N ARG A 76 4.98 -8.12 5.27
CA ARG A 76 4.36 -8.42 6.57
C ARG A 76 5.15 -7.83 7.74
N ASN A 77 6.45 -8.09 7.80
CA ASN A 77 7.31 -7.61 8.89
C ASN A 77 7.36 -6.09 8.94
N ILE A 78 7.44 -5.46 7.77
CA ILE A 78 7.50 -4.00 7.67
C ILE A 78 6.13 -3.39 7.97
N THR A 79 5.05 -3.85 7.33
CA THR A 79 3.69 -3.39 7.59
C THR A 79 3.32 -3.57 9.06
N LYS A 80 3.60 -4.73 9.67
CA LYS A 80 3.36 -4.94 11.11
C LYS A 80 4.14 -3.95 11.98
N ARG A 81 5.44 -3.75 11.70
CA ARG A 81 6.27 -2.78 12.43
C ARG A 81 5.74 -1.37 12.26
N ILE A 82 5.45 -0.93 11.03
CA ILE A 82 5.02 0.44 10.79
C ILE A 82 3.61 0.67 11.36
N VAL A 83 2.67 -0.26 11.20
CA VAL A 83 1.33 -0.16 11.82
C VAL A 83 1.44 -0.11 13.34
N THR A 84 2.35 -0.88 13.96
CA THR A 84 2.59 -0.80 15.40
C THR A 84 3.13 0.58 15.80
N VAL A 85 4.06 1.13 15.03
CA VAL A 85 4.61 2.48 15.26
C VAL A 85 3.53 3.54 15.08
N VAL A 86 2.72 3.48 14.01
CA VAL A 86 1.62 4.42 13.76
C VAL A 86 0.58 4.35 14.88
N ASN A 87 0.16 3.16 15.29
CA ASN A 87 -0.78 2.99 16.40
C ASN A 87 -0.18 3.50 17.73
N GLY A 88 1.10 3.23 17.97
CA GLY A 88 1.82 3.76 19.13
C GLY A 88 1.83 5.29 19.13
N ILE A 89 2.19 5.92 18.01
CA ILE A 89 2.21 7.38 17.86
C ILE A 89 0.79 7.95 18.00
N ALA A 90 -0.21 7.34 17.37
CA ALA A 90 -1.60 7.79 17.44
C ALA A 90 -2.15 7.72 18.88
N LEU A 91 -1.82 6.66 19.62
CA LEU A 91 -2.19 6.52 21.02
C LEU A 91 -1.51 7.58 21.89
N VAL A 92 -0.21 7.80 21.73
CA VAL A 92 0.51 8.85 22.47
C VAL A 92 -0.02 10.23 22.08
N ASN A 93 -0.36 10.47 20.81
CA ASN A 93 -0.94 11.72 20.35
C ASN A 93 -2.31 11.97 21.01
N GLY A 94 -3.19 10.96 21.03
CA GLY A 94 -4.48 11.03 21.72
C GLY A 94 -4.34 11.31 23.22
N LEU A 95 -3.40 10.64 23.89
CA LEU A 95 -3.08 10.92 25.30
C LEU A 95 -2.53 12.33 25.49
N SER A 96 -1.64 12.79 24.62
CA SER A 96 -1.05 14.13 24.71
C SER A 96 -2.08 15.24 24.55
N HIS A 97 -3.09 15.03 23.69
CA HIS A 97 -4.22 15.93 23.53
C HIS A 97 -5.14 15.90 24.77
N PHE A 98 -5.32 14.74 25.40
CA PHE A 98 -6.05 14.63 26.66
C PHE A 98 -5.34 15.38 27.81
N PHE A 99 -4.00 15.36 27.85
CA PHE A 99 -3.20 16.05 28.86
C PHE A 99 -2.82 17.50 28.49
N ASN A 100 -3.35 18.07 27.39
CA ASN A 100 -3.02 19.41 26.89
C ASN A 100 -1.51 19.67 26.69
N VAL A 101 -0.75 18.64 26.33
CA VAL A 101 0.70 18.75 26.06
C VAL A 101 0.91 19.14 24.60
N GLY A 102 0.59 20.39 24.26
CA GLY A 102 0.59 20.87 22.88
C GLY A 102 1.92 20.68 22.14
N TRP A 103 3.06 20.84 22.82
CA TRP A 103 4.38 20.65 22.19
C TRP A 103 4.62 19.19 21.78
N LEU A 104 4.10 18.23 22.55
CA LEU A 104 4.27 16.80 22.28
C LEU A 104 3.47 16.38 21.04
N VAL A 105 2.27 16.92 20.86
CA VAL A 105 1.47 16.77 19.62
C VAL A 105 2.30 17.20 18.40
N THR A 106 2.93 18.39 18.47
CA THR A 106 3.76 18.91 17.37
C THR A 106 4.96 18.00 17.08
N VAL A 107 5.64 17.49 18.11
CA VAL A 107 6.80 16.59 17.93
C VAL A 107 6.37 15.24 17.35
N LEU A 108 5.24 14.67 17.79
CA LEU A 108 4.72 13.39 17.32
C LEU A 108 4.15 13.45 15.89
N TRP A 109 3.82 14.65 15.42
CA TRP A 109 3.36 14.88 14.05
C TRP A 109 4.40 14.46 13.01
N TYR A 110 5.68 14.81 13.19
CA TYR A 110 6.75 14.49 12.24
C TYR A 110 6.99 12.98 12.03
N PRO A 111 7.21 12.15 13.07
CA PRO A 111 7.39 10.72 12.88
C PRO A 111 6.13 10.03 12.33
N MET A 112 4.93 10.57 12.58
CA MET A 112 3.70 10.07 11.98
C MET A 112 3.74 10.20 10.45
N TRP A 113 4.12 11.37 9.92
CA TRP A 113 4.24 11.58 8.47
C TRP A 113 5.35 10.73 7.84
N ILE A 114 6.48 10.56 8.52
CA ILE A 114 7.57 9.70 8.06
C ILE A 114 7.10 8.24 8.00
N ALA A 115 6.33 7.79 8.99
CA ALA A 115 5.76 6.45 9.01
C ALA A 115 4.73 6.25 7.89
N LEU A 116 3.82 7.20 7.69
CA LEU A 116 2.83 7.17 6.60
C LEU A 116 3.52 7.16 5.22
N TYR A 117 4.55 7.97 5.03
CA TYR A 117 5.37 7.97 3.82
C TYR A 117 6.04 6.62 3.59
N SER A 118 6.59 6.01 4.65
CA SER A 118 7.19 4.69 4.57
C SER A 118 6.16 3.64 4.12
N ILE A 119 4.95 3.63 4.71
CA ILE A 119 3.85 2.73 4.28
C ILE A 119 3.55 2.94 2.80
N LYS A 120 3.39 4.19 2.36
CA LYS A 120 3.12 4.54 0.97
C LYS A 120 4.15 3.93 0.02
N VAL A 121 5.44 4.17 0.28
CA VAL A 121 6.53 3.66 -0.57
C VAL A 121 6.56 2.12 -0.59
N PHE A 122 6.36 1.48 0.56
CA PHE A 122 6.32 0.02 0.62
C PHE A 122 5.12 -0.58 -0.09
N THR A 123 3.95 0.05 0.02
CA THR A 123 2.75 -0.35 -0.70
C THR A 123 2.92 -0.19 -2.21
N GLU A 124 3.46 0.93 -2.68
CA GLU A 124 3.71 1.16 -4.10
C GLU A 124 4.74 0.15 -4.65
N MET A 125 5.81 -0.11 -3.90
CA MET A 125 6.80 -1.15 -4.22
C MET A 125 6.14 -2.53 -4.32
N TYR A 126 5.29 -2.87 -3.36
CA TYR A 126 4.57 -4.14 -3.35
C TYR A 126 3.73 -4.31 -4.61
N LEU A 127 2.91 -3.31 -4.96
CA LEU A 127 2.07 -3.32 -6.15
C LEU A 127 2.87 -3.50 -7.44
N ILE A 128 4.00 -2.82 -7.58
CA ILE A 128 4.87 -2.94 -8.75
C ILE A 128 5.47 -4.35 -8.83
N VAL A 129 6.01 -4.86 -7.73
CA VAL A 129 6.69 -6.17 -7.71
C VAL A 129 5.70 -7.31 -7.97
N ILE A 130 4.52 -7.31 -7.34
CA ILE A 130 3.51 -8.34 -7.62
C ILE A 130 3.04 -8.28 -9.07
N SER A 131 2.95 -7.09 -9.67
CA SER A 131 2.55 -6.92 -11.06
C SER A 131 3.59 -7.48 -12.03
N PHE A 132 4.88 -7.19 -11.80
CA PHE A 132 5.98 -7.79 -12.56
C PHE A 132 6.00 -9.31 -12.46
N PHE A 133 5.83 -9.84 -11.25
CA PHE A 133 5.78 -11.28 -11.04
C PHE A 133 4.64 -11.94 -11.82
N SER A 134 3.46 -11.31 -11.78
CA SER A 134 2.25 -11.80 -12.44
C SER A 134 2.41 -11.85 -13.95
N ILE A 135 2.96 -10.79 -14.53
CA ILE A 135 3.23 -10.70 -15.97
C ILE A 135 4.34 -11.69 -16.37
N SER A 136 5.43 -11.78 -15.60
CA SER A 136 6.51 -12.73 -15.85
C SER A 136 6.00 -14.16 -15.88
N ARG A 137 5.14 -14.54 -14.94
CA ARG A 137 4.51 -15.87 -14.90
C ARG A 137 3.52 -16.10 -16.03
N CYS A 138 2.77 -15.08 -16.44
CA CYS A 138 1.93 -15.14 -17.63
C CYS A 138 2.76 -15.44 -18.89
N PHE A 139 3.93 -14.81 -19.07
CA PHE A 139 4.85 -15.16 -20.15
C PHE A 139 5.34 -16.59 -20.08
N VAL A 140 5.67 -17.10 -18.90
CA VAL A 140 6.05 -18.52 -18.71
C VAL A 140 4.90 -19.47 -19.03
N PHE A 141 3.66 -19.09 -18.69
CA PHE A 141 2.46 -19.89 -18.97
C PHE A 141 2.13 -19.97 -20.46
N PHE A 142 2.12 -18.82 -21.15
CA PHE A 142 1.68 -18.72 -22.55
C PHE A 142 2.81 -18.90 -23.58
N SER A 143 4.09 -18.79 -23.20
CA SER A 143 5.20 -18.78 -24.15
C SER A 143 6.06 -20.05 -24.10
N LEU A 144 6.42 -20.53 -25.30
CA LEU A 144 7.34 -21.61 -25.69
C LEU A 144 8.77 -21.55 -25.09
N ALA A 145 9.05 -20.63 -24.17
CA ALA A 145 10.31 -20.63 -23.44
C ALA A 145 10.29 -21.83 -22.50
N LYS A 146 11.13 -22.84 -22.76
CA LYS A 146 11.47 -23.84 -21.73
C LYS A 146 11.68 -23.11 -20.41
N PRO A 147 11.25 -23.66 -19.26
CA PRO A 147 11.47 -23.05 -17.95
C PRO A 147 12.98 -23.07 -17.65
N SER A 148 13.75 -22.19 -18.29
CA SER A 148 15.20 -22.08 -18.13
C SER A 148 15.56 -20.94 -17.19
N VAL A 149 14.64 -20.01 -16.94
CA VAL A 149 14.84 -18.92 -16.00
C VAL A 149 13.81 -19.05 -14.89
N GLU A 150 14.04 -20.00 -13.98
CA GLU A 150 13.38 -19.95 -12.69
C GLU A 150 13.77 -18.64 -12.00
N LEU A 151 12.76 -17.88 -11.58
CA LEU A 151 12.98 -16.61 -10.90
C LEU A 151 13.59 -16.90 -9.51
N THR A 152 14.91 -16.82 -9.40
CA THR A 152 15.61 -17.10 -8.14
C THR A 152 15.25 -16.07 -7.06
N GLN A 153 15.33 -16.48 -5.78
CA GLN A 153 15.07 -15.59 -4.65
C GLN A 153 15.95 -14.33 -4.68
N ASP A 154 17.18 -14.46 -5.17
CA ASP A 154 18.12 -13.34 -5.26
C ASP A 154 17.74 -12.36 -6.37
N CYS A 155 17.19 -12.85 -7.49
CA CYS A 155 16.59 -12.00 -8.51
C CYS A 155 15.42 -11.20 -7.95
N VAL A 156 14.51 -11.85 -7.20
CA VAL A 156 13.38 -11.17 -6.54
C VAL A 156 13.88 -10.12 -5.54
N LYS A 157 14.86 -10.45 -4.69
CA LYS A 157 15.45 -9.50 -3.73
C LYS A 157 16.10 -8.32 -4.43
N ALA A 158 16.82 -8.55 -5.53
CA ALA A 158 17.44 -7.49 -6.33
C ALA A 158 16.38 -6.60 -6.98
N GLY A 159 15.33 -7.18 -7.56
CA GLY A 159 14.19 -6.46 -8.13
C GLY A 159 13.48 -5.58 -7.10
N ILE A 160 13.25 -6.09 -5.88
CA ILE A 160 12.68 -5.32 -4.77
C ILE A 160 13.55 -4.10 -4.44
N ARG A 161 14.88 -4.26 -4.36
CA ARG A 161 15.80 -3.15 -4.06
C ARG A 161 15.81 -2.12 -5.19
N PHE A 162 15.80 -2.57 -6.44
CA PHE A 162 15.79 -1.71 -7.61
C PHE A 162 14.51 -0.87 -7.68
N VAL A 163 13.34 -1.50 -7.56
CA VAL A 163 12.04 -0.81 -7.55
C VAL A 163 11.96 0.19 -6.40
N LEU A 164 12.39 -0.20 -5.20
CA LEU A 164 12.42 0.70 -4.04
C LEU A 164 13.31 1.94 -4.31
N GLY A 165 14.47 1.75 -4.92
CA GLY A 165 15.37 2.84 -5.30
C GLY A 165 14.72 3.81 -6.30
N ILE A 166 14.04 3.29 -7.32
CA ILE A 166 13.32 4.11 -8.30
C ILE A 166 12.19 4.90 -7.63
N LEU A 167 11.43 4.29 -6.72
CA LEU A 167 10.32 4.97 -6.05
C LEU A 167 10.79 6.11 -5.15
N VAL A 168 11.85 5.88 -4.38
CA VAL A 168 12.45 6.93 -3.55
C VAL A 168 13.00 8.05 -4.42
N LEU A 169 13.65 7.73 -5.54
CA LEU A 169 14.17 8.74 -6.48
C LEU A 169 13.04 9.55 -7.12
N LYS A 170 11.95 8.89 -7.55
CA LYS A 170 10.75 9.55 -8.10
C LYS A 170 10.18 10.57 -7.11
N ASP A 171 9.97 10.15 -5.86
CA ASP A 171 9.44 11.03 -4.82
C ASP A 171 10.43 12.16 -4.48
N LEU A 172 11.73 11.88 -4.43
CA LEU A 172 12.75 12.89 -4.21
C LEU A 172 12.75 13.96 -5.32
N VAL A 173 12.64 13.53 -6.59
CA VAL A 173 12.54 14.43 -7.75
C VAL A 173 11.28 15.29 -7.64
N LEU A 174 10.14 14.73 -7.20
CA LEU A 174 8.93 15.51 -6.92
C LEU A 174 9.21 16.60 -5.88
N TYR A 175 9.76 16.22 -4.73
CA TYR A 175 10.03 17.16 -3.63
C TYR A 175 11.00 18.26 -4.05
N VAL A 176 12.11 17.92 -4.72
CA VAL A 176 13.10 18.89 -5.21
C VAL A 176 12.46 19.82 -6.25
N SER A 177 11.62 19.30 -7.15
CA SER A 177 10.93 20.11 -8.15
C SER A 177 9.95 21.11 -7.51
N LEU A 178 9.21 20.68 -6.48
CA LEU A 178 8.29 21.56 -5.73
C LEU A 178 9.04 22.66 -4.98
N ILE A 179 10.20 22.34 -4.39
CA ILE A 179 11.07 23.34 -3.73
C ILE A 179 11.56 24.37 -4.75
N ILE A 180 12.14 23.92 -5.87
CA ILE A 180 12.67 24.82 -6.91
C ILE A 180 11.57 25.72 -7.46
N VAL A 181 10.37 25.19 -7.70
CA VAL A 181 9.24 25.97 -8.22
C VAL A 181 8.73 26.98 -7.20
N SER A 182 8.70 26.61 -5.92
CA SER A 182 8.25 27.48 -4.84
C SER A 182 9.24 28.61 -4.58
N GLU A 183 10.55 28.33 -4.55
CA GLU A 183 11.61 29.34 -4.43
C GLU A 183 11.67 30.27 -5.65
N ALA A 184 11.32 29.77 -6.84
CA ALA A 184 11.21 30.58 -8.05
C ALA A 184 9.87 31.33 -8.17
N GLU A 185 8.96 31.19 -7.21
CA GLU A 185 7.59 31.74 -7.20
C GLU A 185 6.76 31.39 -8.45
N LYS A 186 7.10 30.30 -9.16
CA LYS A 186 6.42 29.86 -10.39
C LYS A 186 5.26 28.92 -10.09
N PHE A 187 4.35 29.32 -9.20
CA PHE A 187 3.26 28.47 -8.70
C PHE A 187 2.38 27.85 -9.81
N GLU A 188 2.27 28.50 -10.97
CA GLU A 188 1.62 27.95 -12.17
C GLU A 188 2.18 26.56 -12.61
N LYS A 189 3.45 26.27 -12.33
CA LYS A 189 4.10 25.00 -12.68
C LYS A 189 3.81 23.87 -11.70
N ILE A 190 3.24 24.17 -10.54
CA ILE A 190 2.91 23.16 -9.52
C ILE A 190 1.90 22.16 -10.08
N GLY A 191 0.87 22.63 -10.79
CA GLY A 191 -0.11 21.78 -11.46
C GLY A 191 0.55 20.80 -12.43
N THR A 192 1.45 21.29 -13.28
CA THR A 192 2.19 20.44 -14.24
C THR A 192 3.05 19.38 -13.53
N ILE A 193 3.69 19.72 -12.41
CA ILE A 193 4.47 18.75 -11.62
C ILE A 193 3.56 17.66 -11.06
N PHE A 194 2.39 18.05 -10.52
CA PHE A 194 1.40 17.08 -10.03
C PHE A 194 0.86 16.21 -11.16
N ASP A 195 0.60 16.75 -12.35
CA ASP A 195 0.15 15.98 -13.50
C ASP A 195 1.15 14.91 -13.91
N TYR A 196 2.45 15.24 -13.97
CA TYR A 196 3.50 14.26 -14.25
C TYR A 196 3.56 13.16 -13.20
N TYR A 197 3.47 13.53 -11.92
CA TYR A 197 3.49 12.57 -10.83
C TYR A 197 2.25 11.65 -10.86
N CYS A 198 1.07 12.22 -11.13
CA CYS A 198 -0.18 11.49 -11.31
C CYS A 198 -0.11 10.57 -12.54
N GLY A 199 0.50 11.00 -13.63
CA GLY A 199 0.73 10.20 -14.84
C GLY A 199 1.57 8.95 -14.55
N ILE A 200 2.67 9.10 -13.81
CA ILE A 200 3.50 7.96 -13.37
C ILE A 200 2.69 7.01 -12.49
N TYR A 201 1.93 7.55 -11.54
CA TYR A 201 1.09 6.74 -10.66
C TYR A 201 0.01 5.97 -11.45
N LEU A 202 -0.69 6.63 -12.38
CA LEU A 202 -1.68 5.99 -13.26
C LEU A 202 -1.05 4.90 -14.14
N PHE A 203 0.17 5.10 -14.63
CA PHE A 203 0.91 4.07 -15.35
C PHE A 203 1.13 2.82 -14.49
N CYS A 204 1.54 2.99 -13.23
CA CYS A 204 1.67 1.86 -12.29
C CYS A 204 0.31 1.17 -12.04
N GLN A 205 -0.80 1.91 -12.01
CA GLN A 205 -2.14 1.32 -11.86
C GLN A 205 -2.60 0.57 -13.11
N LEU A 206 -2.29 1.08 -14.30
CA LEU A 206 -2.57 0.39 -15.54
C LEU A 206 -1.77 -0.91 -15.63
N PHE A 207 -0.50 -0.86 -15.23
CA PHE A 207 0.35 -2.05 -15.11
C PHE A 207 -0.24 -3.09 -14.15
N LEU A 208 -0.74 -2.66 -13.00
CA LEU A 208 -1.46 -3.53 -12.05
C LEU A 208 -2.73 -4.13 -12.64
N CYS A 209 -3.52 -3.34 -13.39
CA CYS A 209 -4.72 -3.81 -14.06
C CYS A 209 -4.40 -4.89 -15.10
N VAL A 210 -3.41 -4.64 -15.96
CA VAL A 210 -2.92 -5.63 -16.94
C VAL A 210 -2.42 -6.88 -16.22
N ALA A 211 -1.65 -6.73 -15.15
CA ALA A 211 -1.16 -7.86 -14.35
C ALA A 211 -2.31 -8.68 -13.75
N GLY A 212 -3.31 -8.03 -13.13
CA GLY A 212 -4.47 -8.71 -12.57
C GLY A 212 -5.30 -9.44 -13.63
N LEU A 213 -5.60 -8.80 -14.76
CA LEU A 213 -6.36 -9.43 -15.85
C LEU A 213 -5.59 -10.59 -16.50
N SER A 214 -4.26 -10.47 -16.60
CA SER A 214 -3.41 -11.52 -17.17
C SER A 214 -3.42 -12.83 -16.35
N GLN A 215 -3.86 -12.78 -15.10
CA GLN A 215 -3.96 -13.96 -14.23
C GLN A 215 -5.26 -14.75 -14.43
N LEU A 216 -6.30 -14.15 -15.01
CA LEU A 216 -7.59 -14.81 -15.20
C LEU A 216 -7.47 -16.16 -15.92
N PRO A 217 -6.73 -16.29 -17.04
CA PRO A 217 -6.55 -17.57 -17.69
C PRO A 217 -5.85 -18.60 -16.80
N ILE A 218 -4.79 -18.18 -16.11
CA ILE A 218 -3.99 -19.04 -15.22
C ILE A 218 -4.85 -19.57 -14.06
N MET A 219 -5.73 -18.74 -13.49
CA MET A 219 -6.62 -19.15 -12.40
C MET A 219 -7.75 -20.06 -12.85
N CYS A 220 -8.26 -19.86 -14.07
CA CYS A 220 -9.30 -20.70 -14.64
C CYS A 220 -8.77 -22.07 -15.06
N GLU A 221 -7.53 -22.14 -15.53
CA GLU A 221 -6.91 -23.35 -16.06
C GLU A 221 -6.24 -24.17 -14.95
N LYS A 222 -7.08 -24.85 -14.14
CA LYS A 222 -6.63 -25.67 -13.00
C LYS A 222 -5.75 -26.87 -13.38
N SER A 223 -5.69 -27.26 -14.65
CA SER A 223 -5.19 -28.58 -15.06
C SER A 223 -3.71 -28.65 -15.40
N ILE A 224 -3.01 -27.53 -15.61
CA ILE A 224 -1.66 -27.57 -16.22
C ILE A 224 -0.54 -27.29 -15.23
N ILE A 225 -0.77 -26.50 -14.17
CA ILE A 225 0.29 -26.07 -13.25
C ILE A 225 -0.13 -26.26 -11.79
N GLU A 226 0.65 -27.02 -11.03
CA GLU A 226 0.59 -26.98 -9.56
C GLU A 226 1.16 -25.64 -9.08
N LEU A 227 0.27 -24.66 -8.88
CA LEU A 227 0.65 -23.39 -8.26
C LEU A 227 1.01 -23.62 -6.80
N THR A 228 2.15 -23.09 -6.37
CA THR A 228 2.49 -23.07 -4.95
C THR A 228 1.50 -22.19 -4.16
N HIS A 229 1.34 -22.45 -2.86
CA HIS A 229 0.44 -21.67 -1.99
C HIS A 229 0.71 -20.16 -2.07
N HIS A 230 1.99 -19.77 -2.01
CA HIS A 230 2.40 -18.36 -2.06
C HIS A 230 2.09 -17.69 -3.40
N GLU A 231 2.20 -18.43 -4.51
CA GLU A 231 1.80 -17.93 -5.83
C GLU A 231 0.31 -17.73 -5.92
N LYS A 232 -0.48 -18.70 -5.46
CA LYS A 232 -1.94 -18.57 -5.41
C LYS A 232 -2.36 -17.36 -4.60
N GLN A 233 -1.73 -17.14 -3.45
CA GLN A 233 -1.98 -15.98 -2.60
C GLN A 233 -1.66 -14.67 -3.32
N ILE A 234 -0.49 -14.55 -3.94
CA ILE A 234 -0.11 -13.34 -4.68
C ILE A 234 -1.04 -13.10 -5.85
N TYR A 235 -1.42 -14.14 -6.59
CA TYR A 235 -2.34 -13.97 -7.71
C TYR A 235 -3.72 -13.52 -7.25
N SER A 236 -4.27 -14.15 -6.21
CA SER A 236 -5.55 -13.70 -5.63
C SER A 236 -5.50 -12.26 -5.14
N GLN A 237 -4.38 -11.85 -4.53
CA GLN A 237 -4.16 -10.47 -4.10
C GLN A 237 -4.06 -9.50 -5.28
N THR A 238 -3.21 -9.77 -6.28
CA THR A 238 -3.06 -8.90 -7.46
C THR A 238 -4.39 -8.72 -8.17
N PHE A 239 -5.12 -9.81 -8.44
CA PHE A 239 -6.43 -9.76 -9.08
C PHE A 239 -7.43 -8.95 -8.26
N ALA A 240 -7.58 -9.23 -6.96
CA ALA A 240 -8.55 -8.54 -6.12
C ALA A 240 -8.24 -7.06 -5.96
N ILE A 241 -6.97 -6.69 -5.78
CA ILE A 241 -6.56 -5.28 -5.71
C ILE A 241 -6.88 -4.59 -7.04
N ALA A 242 -6.55 -5.20 -8.19
CA ALA A 242 -6.82 -4.63 -9.49
C ALA A 242 -8.33 -4.38 -9.70
N ILE A 243 -9.18 -5.38 -9.41
CA ILE A 243 -10.63 -5.24 -9.55
C ILE A 243 -11.19 -4.19 -8.61
N LEU A 244 -10.80 -4.19 -7.33
CA LEU A 244 -11.31 -3.20 -6.38
C LEU A 244 -10.89 -1.78 -6.75
N LYS A 245 -9.67 -1.59 -7.29
CA LYS A 245 -9.25 -0.30 -7.80
C LYS A 245 -10.01 0.13 -9.04
N LEU A 246 -10.33 -0.78 -9.94
CA LEU A 246 -11.14 -0.49 -11.12
C LEU A 246 -12.56 -0.07 -10.71
N VAL A 247 -13.15 -0.78 -9.73
CA VAL A 247 -14.44 -0.41 -9.15
C VAL A 247 -14.35 0.96 -8.47
N LEU A 248 -13.31 1.21 -7.67
CA LEU A 248 -13.10 2.51 -7.02
C LEU A 248 -12.96 3.63 -8.06
N LEU A 249 -12.16 3.42 -9.11
CA LEU A 249 -11.99 4.38 -10.20
C LEU A 249 -13.32 4.65 -10.90
N PHE A 250 -14.11 3.61 -11.18
CA PHE A 250 -15.45 3.78 -11.76
C PHE A 250 -16.39 4.55 -10.83
N CYS A 251 -16.42 4.23 -9.54
CA CYS A 251 -17.21 4.95 -8.54
C CYS A 251 -16.79 6.43 -8.47
N LEU A 252 -15.48 6.71 -8.48
CA LEU A 252 -14.94 8.07 -8.48
C LEU A 252 -15.24 8.81 -9.78
N PHE A 253 -15.22 8.13 -10.94
CA PHE A 253 -15.57 8.72 -12.22
C PHE A 253 -17.05 9.10 -12.28
N VAL A 254 -17.95 8.22 -11.82
CA VAL A 254 -19.39 8.51 -11.72
C VAL A 254 -19.64 9.64 -10.74
N ALA A 255 -18.92 9.68 -9.62
CA ALA A 255 -18.98 10.77 -8.64
C ALA A 255 -18.32 12.06 -9.13
N GLY A 256 -17.39 11.99 -10.09
CA GLY A 256 -16.58 13.11 -10.57
C GLY A 256 -17.37 14.21 -11.28
N ASN A 257 -18.60 13.93 -11.69
CA ASN A 257 -19.56 14.97 -12.08
C ASN A 257 -19.90 15.95 -10.94
N PHE A 258 -19.55 15.61 -9.69
CA PHE A 258 -19.87 16.39 -8.49
C PHE A 258 -18.64 16.79 -7.65
N ILE A 259 -17.44 16.27 -7.95
CA ILE A 259 -16.27 16.37 -7.07
C ILE A 259 -15.05 16.91 -7.84
N ASN A 260 -14.27 17.78 -7.22
CA ASN A 260 -13.03 18.31 -7.80
C ASN A 260 -12.01 17.21 -8.13
N TYR A 261 -11.30 17.40 -9.24
CA TYR A 261 -10.27 16.49 -9.74
C TYR A 261 -9.18 16.15 -8.71
N GLU A 262 -8.73 17.14 -7.93
CA GLU A 262 -7.70 16.97 -6.91
C GLU A 262 -8.11 16.03 -5.78
N ILE A 263 -9.40 16.06 -5.41
CA ILE A 263 -9.96 15.17 -4.39
C ILE A 263 -10.06 13.74 -4.92
N ILE A 264 -10.47 13.58 -6.19
CA ILE A 264 -10.50 12.26 -6.84
C ILE A 264 -9.10 11.64 -6.83
N ILE A 265 -8.07 12.41 -7.20
CA ILE A 265 -6.67 11.94 -7.12
C ILE A 265 -6.31 11.59 -5.68
N SER A 266 -6.60 12.46 -4.72
CA SER A 266 -6.26 12.24 -3.31
C SER A 266 -6.90 10.97 -2.76
N MET A 267 -8.19 10.75 -3.03
CA MET A 267 -8.90 9.51 -2.66
C MET A 267 -8.26 8.30 -3.33
N PHE A 268 -7.92 8.40 -4.62
CA PHE A 268 -7.37 7.30 -5.38
C PHE A 268 -5.94 6.92 -4.91
N VAL A 269 -5.09 7.89 -4.61
CA VAL A 269 -3.74 7.66 -4.06
C VAL A 269 -3.81 7.11 -2.63
N THR A 270 -4.68 7.67 -1.81
CA THR A 270 -4.76 7.28 -0.40
C THR A 270 -5.47 5.94 -0.21
N SER A 271 -6.30 5.51 -1.18
CA SER A 271 -6.92 4.19 -1.16
C SER A 271 -5.89 3.06 -1.02
N ASP A 272 -4.70 3.21 -1.58
CA ASP A 272 -3.62 2.22 -1.55
C ASP A 272 -3.18 1.92 -0.12
N LEU A 273 -3.13 2.95 0.72
CA LEU A 273 -2.69 2.84 2.11
C LEU A 273 -3.58 1.92 2.94
N PHE A 274 -4.84 1.77 2.55
CA PHE A 274 -5.83 0.97 3.29
C PHE A 274 -6.22 -0.30 2.53
N LEU A 275 -6.50 -0.18 1.24
CA LEU A 275 -7.00 -1.27 0.41
C LEU A 275 -5.97 -2.38 0.24
N VAL A 276 -4.71 -2.03 -0.02
CA VAL A 276 -3.65 -3.03 -0.26
C VAL A 276 -3.36 -3.85 1.00
N PRO A 277 -3.08 -3.24 2.18
CA PRO A 277 -2.93 -4.02 3.41
C PRO A 277 -4.17 -4.86 3.75
N SER A 278 -5.38 -4.32 3.52
CA SER A 278 -6.63 -5.06 3.79
C SER A 278 -6.73 -6.33 2.94
N MET A 279 -6.45 -6.23 1.64
CA MET A 279 -6.44 -7.39 0.76
C MET A 279 -5.40 -8.42 1.17
N VAL A 280 -4.20 -7.97 1.54
CA VAL A 280 -3.16 -8.88 2.02
C VAL A 280 -3.64 -9.66 3.24
N LEU A 281 -4.20 -8.99 4.25
CA LEU A 281 -4.74 -9.62 5.46
C LEU A 281 -5.89 -10.60 5.17
N ILE A 282 -6.81 -10.22 4.28
CA ILE A 282 -7.94 -11.05 3.87
C ILE A 282 -7.46 -12.34 3.22
N PHE A 283 -6.57 -12.25 2.22
CA PHE A 283 -6.09 -13.43 1.51
C PHE A 283 -5.13 -14.28 2.34
N GLU A 284 -4.43 -13.71 3.32
CA GLU A 284 -3.70 -14.50 4.33
C GLU A 284 -4.62 -15.40 5.17
N VAL A 285 -5.90 -15.05 5.31
CA VAL A 285 -6.90 -15.88 5.98
C VAL A 285 -7.53 -16.88 5.01
N PHE A 286 -7.91 -16.44 3.81
CA PHE A 286 -8.66 -17.27 2.85
C PHE A 286 -7.78 -18.25 2.05
N CYS A 287 -6.54 -17.89 1.74
CA CYS A 287 -5.65 -18.74 0.95
C CYS A 287 -4.95 -19.81 1.78
N ARG A 288 -5.09 -19.81 3.12
CA ARG A 288 -4.38 -20.74 4.02
C ARG A 288 -4.41 -22.18 3.51
N PRO A 289 -3.29 -22.92 3.65
CA PRO A 289 -3.31 -24.33 3.36
C PRO A 289 -4.31 -25.01 4.30
N LYS A 290 -5.28 -25.71 3.73
CA LYS A 290 -6.10 -26.67 4.48
C LYS A 290 -5.25 -27.94 4.60
N HIS A 291 -4.96 -28.36 5.83
CA HIS A 291 -4.16 -29.53 6.22
C HIS A 291 -2.64 -29.38 6.16
N VAL A 292 -2.05 -29.21 7.36
CA VAL A 292 -0.91 -30.04 7.76
C VAL A 292 -1.55 -31.37 8.14
N GLU A 293 -1.37 -32.41 7.32
CA GLU A 293 -1.46 -33.77 7.86
C GLU A 293 -0.37 -33.83 8.93
N PHE A 294 -0.79 -33.98 10.19
CA PHE A 294 0.14 -34.42 11.21
C PHE A 294 0.76 -35.70 10.64
N GLN A 295 2.10 -35.76 10.52
CA GLN A 295 2.76 -37.05 10.44
C GLN A 295 2.13 -37.88 11.54
N GLU A 296 1.36 -38.89 11.16
CA GLU A 296 0.98 -39.95 12.08
C GLU A 296 2.28 -40.32 12.76
N VAL A 297 2.34 -40.03 14.05
CA VAL A 297 3.37 -40.55 14.92
C VAL A 297 3.39 -42.03 14.58
N GLU A 298 4.47 -42.47 13.91
CA GLU A 298 4.79 -43.88 13.79
C GLU A 298 4.81 -44.36 15.24
N MET A 299 3.67 -44.89 15.70
CA MET A 299 3.60 -45.65 16.92
C MET A 299 4.43 -46.87 16.60
N THR A 300 5.69 -46.75 17.00
CA THR A 300 6.62 -47.82 17.23
C THR A 300 5.90 -48.88 18.05
N HIS A 301 5.25 -49.83 17.36
CA HIS A 301 5.05 -51.16 17.89
C HIS A 301 6.42 -51.84 17.92
N GLN A 302 7.27 -51.39 18.85
CA GLN A 302 8.22 -52.25 19.52
C GLN A 302 7.47 -52.89 20.68
N GLU A 303 6.73 -53.96 20.40
CA GLU A 303 6.34 -54.89 21.46
C GLU A 303 6.87 -56.28 21.09
N ALA A 304 7.92 -56.62 21.86
CA ALA A 304 8.40 -57.94 22.27
C ALA A 304 8.87 -58.93 21.19
#